data_AF-A0A923V8C0-F1
#
_entry.id   AF-A0A923V8C0-F1
#
_cell.length_a   1.000
_cell.length_b   1.000
_cell.length_c   1.000
_cell.angle_alpha   90.00
_cell.angle_beta   90.00
_cell.angle_gamma   90.00
#
_symmetry.space_group_name_H-M   'P 1'
#
loop_
_entity.id
_entity.type
_entity.pdbx_description
1 polymer ?
#
loop_
_entity_poly.entity_id
_entity_poly.type
_entity_poly.pdbx_seq_one_letter_code
_entity_poly.pdbx_strand_id
1 'polypeptide(L)'
;MSNKETMTVIYFTDGALIEDLHIRKSLLRIPEIIKCLRENQKEFLNCDLFIAMMDQKVFLQLNYHQKSRLKVLLQQSLFQRWSRQGIEPDLIIRRRDYADFSQLASTFVKLSTIDSLQVVTIGPGFDELEAFLRLQLKVSSCSLYDMISQDPKLNWFWEGIKNDIQLHS
;
A
#
# COMPACT_ATOMS: atom_id res chain seq x y z
N MET A 1 -25.91 22.04 13.26
CA MET A 1 -25.45 21.07 12.26
C MET A 1 -24.19 20.43 12.84
N SER A 2 -24.26 19.16 13.23
CA SER A 2 -23.08 18.44 13.72
C SER A 2 -22.16 18.24 12.51
N ASN A 3 -20.96 18.80 12.55
CA ASN A 3 -19.86 18.31 11.73
C ASN A 3 -19.70 16.85 12.13
N LYS A 4 -20.21 15.91 11.33
CA LYS A 4 -19.87 14.50 11.53
C LYS A 4 -18.39 14.39 11.21
N GLU A 5 -17.56 14.32 12.25
CA GLU A 5 -16.14 14.01 12.12
C GLU A 5 -16.04 12.71 11.32
N THR A 6 -15.34 12.78 10.18
CA THR A 6 -15.13 11.60 9.33
C THR A 6 -13.98 10.82 9.92
N MET A 7 -14.25 9.57 10.30
CA MET A 7 -13.20 8.70 10.84
C MET A 7 -12.32 8.22 9.68
N THR A 8 -11.02 8.48 9.78
CA THR A 8 -10.00 8.09 8.81
C THR A 8 -9.25 6.86 9.29
N VAL A 9 -9.40 5.76 8.56
CA VAL A 9 -8.74 4.49 8.84
C VAL A 9 -7.66 4.24 7.80
N ILE A 10 -6.41 4.10 8.25
CA ILE A 10 -5.30 3.66 7.42
C ILE A 10 -5.26 2.15 7.42
N TYR A 11 -5.28 1.57 6.23
CA TYR A 11 -5.11 0.13 6.01
C TYR A 11 -3.82 -0.14 5.24
N PHE A 12 -2.85 -0.75 5.90
CA PHE A 12 -1.67 -1.29 5.23
C PHE A 12 -2.02 -2.63 4.57
N THR A 13 -1.90 -2.66 3.24
CA THR A 13 -2.13 -3.87 2.42
C THR A 13 -1.09 -4.96 2.75
N ASP A 14 -1.23 -6.15 2.19
CA ASP A 14 -0.23 -7.22 2.35
C ASP A 14 1.06 -6.99 1.52
N GLY A 15 1.03 -5.99 0.64
CA GLY A 15 2.11 -5.66 -0.28
C GLY A 15 2.39 -6.77 -1.30
N ALA A 16 1.41 -7.59 -1.66
CA ALA A 16 1.60 -8.72 -2.59
C ALA A 16 2.15 -8.28 -3.96
N LEU A 17 1.74 -7.10 -4.46
CA LEU A 17 2.18 -6.61 -5.77
C LEU A 17 3.66 -6.23 -5.81
N ILE A 18 4.37 -6.15 -4.66
CA ILE A 18 5.82 -5.94 -4.68
C ILE A 18 6.56 -7.05 -5.41
N GLU A 19 5.98 -8.23 -5.59
CA GLU A 19 6.63 -9.34 -6.29
C GLU A 19 6.72 -9.12 -7.81
N ASP A 20 5.88 -8.23 -8.33
CA ASP A 20 5.91 -7.79 -9.71
C ASP A 20 7.04 -6.78 -9.96
N LEU A 21 7.77 -6.99 -11.07
CA LEU A 21 8.91 -6.17 -11.42
C LEU A 21 8.53 -4.75 -11.85
N HIS A 22 7.44 -4.58 -12.61
CA HIS A 22 6.99 -3.28 -13.10
C HIS A 22 6.50 -2.40 -11.96
N ILE A 23 5.87 -3.00 -10.95
CA ILE A 23 5.49 -2.35 -9.70
C ILE A 23 6.74 -1.83 -8.98
N ARG A 24 7.75 -2.69 -8.74
CA ARG A 24 8.98 -2.27 -8.06
C ARG A 24 9.71 -1.16 -8.80
N LYS A 25 9.84 -1.27 -10.12
CA LYS A 25 10.43 -0.22 -10.97
C LYS A 25 9.66 1.10 -10.86
N SER A 26 8.34 1.04 -10.87
CA SER A 26 7.50 2.24 -10.74
C SER A 26 7.63 2.89 -9.35
N LEU A 27 7.74 2.10 -8.28
CA LEU A 27 7.97 2.62 -6.92
C LEU A 27 9.30 3.37 -6.81
N LEU A 28 10.34 2.95 -7.54
CA LEU A 28 11.62 3.64 -7.58
C LEU A 28 11.56 5.04 -8.21
N ARG A 29 10.45 5.43 -8.85
CA ARG A 29 10.24 6.80 -9.33
C ARG A 29 9.67 7.73 -8.23
N ILE A 30 9.28 7.18 -7.08
CA ILE A 30 8.75 7.93 -5.94
C ILE A 30 9.92 8.40 -5.06
N PRO A 31 10.13 9.72 -4.84
CA PRO A 31 11.29 10.22 -4.10
C PRO A 31 11.42 9.69 -2.67
N GLU A 32 10.30 9.54 -1.95
CA GLU A 32 10.28 9.00 -0.60
C GLU A 32 10.79 7.56 -0.56
N ILE A 33 10.48 6.76 -1.58
CA ILE A 33 10.95 5.38 -1.71
C ILE A 33 12.47 5.37 -1.92
N ILE A 34 12.98 6.14 -2.88
CA ILE A 34 14.43 6.24 -3.14
C ILE A 34 15.18 6.63 -1.85
N LYS A 35 14.68 7.66 -1.15
CA LYS A 35 15.29 8.13 0.09
C LYS A 35 15.32 7.02 1.13
N CYS A 36 14.19 6.35 1.36
CA CYS A 36 14.08 5.27 2.32
C CYS A 36 15.03 4.10 2.03
N LEU A 37 15.11 3.65 0.78
CA LEU A 37 16.00 2.56 0.39
C LEU A 37 17.47 2.92 0.65
N ARG A 38 17.88 4.15 0.34
CA ARG A 38 19.24 4.64 0.60
C ARG A 38 19.56 4.64 2.09
N GLU A 39 18.64 5.13 2.92
CA GLU A 39 18.83 5.22 4.39
C GLU A 39 18.91 3.83 5.05
N ASN A 40 18.21 2.84 4.50
CA ASN A 40 18.10 1.50 5.07
C ASN A 40 18.96 0.44 4.36
N GLN A 41 19.78 0.82 3.38
CA GLN A 41 20.64 -0.10 2.61
C GLN A 41 21.53 -0.98 3.50
N LYS A 42 22.00 -0.44 4.63
CA LYS A 42 22.88 -1.18 5.57
C LYS A 42 22.18 -2.34 6.28
N GLU A 43 20.85 -2.37 6.32
CA GLU A 43 20.08 -3.48 6.92
C GLU A 43 20.08 -4.73 6.03
N PHE A 44 20.39 -4.59 4.73
CA PHE A 44 20.32 -5.66 3.74
C PHE A 44 21.72 -6.16 3.40
N LEU A 45 22.19 -7.15 4.17
CA LEU A 45 23.47 -7.78 3.93
C LEU A 45 23.51 -8.48 2.57
N ASN A 46 24.61 -8.30 1.84
CA ASN A 46 24.89 -8.93 0.55
C ASN A 46 23.83 -8.66 -0.55
N CYS A 47 23.06 -7.59 -0.43
CA CYS A 47 22.09 -7.21 -1.45
C CYS A 47 22.02 -5.70 -1.60
N ASP A 48 22.12 -5.20 -2.83
CA ASP A 48 21.78 -3.81 -3.16
C ASP A 48 20.25 -3.69 -3.33
N LEU A 49 19.62 -2.81 -2.55
CA LEU A 49 18.17 -2.63 -2.57
C LEU A 49 17.67 -2.04 -3.89
N PHE A 50 18.43 -1.14 -4.52
CA PHE A 50 18.04 -0.56 -5.79
C PHE A 50 18.08 -1.63 -6.89
N ILE A 51 19.11 -2.48 -6.89
CA ILE A 51 19.20 -3.59 -7.84
C ILE A 51 18.07 -4.60 -7.59
N ALA A 52 17.78 -4.97 -6.33
CA ALA A 52 16.65 -5.84 -6.00
C ALA A 52 15.30 -5.25 -6.46
N MET A 53 15.14 -3.94 -6.44
CA MET A 53 13.93 -3.29 -6.94
C MET A 53 13.87 -3.24 -8.49
N MET A 54 15.01 -3.29 -9.17
CA MET A 54 15.12 -3.21 -10.64
C MET A 54 15.24 -4.56 -11.36
N ASP A 55 15.61 -5.62 -10.66
CA ASP A 55 15.93 -6.94 -11.22
C ASP A 55 15.19 -8.07 -10.48
N GLN A 56 14.46 -8.90 -11.24
CA GLN A 56 13.68 -10.01 -10.69
C GLN A 56 14.55 -11.09 -10.04
N LYS A 57 15.71 -11.43 -10.64
CA LYS A 57 16.58 -12.49 -10.12
C LYS A 57 17.19 -12.06 -8.78
N VAL A 58 17.64 -10.82 -8.67
CA VAL A 58 18.18 -10.28 -7.42
C VAL A 58 17.08 -10.17 -6.35
N PHE A 59 15.88 -9.72 -6.72
CA PHE A 59 14.73 -9.73 -5.81
C PHE A 59 14.42 -11.14 -5.27
N LEU A 60 14.45 -12.15 -6.14
CA LEU A 60 14.15 -13.52 -5.76
C LEU A 60 15.17 -14.12 -4.79
N GLN A 61 16.43 -13.64 -4.84
CA GLN A 61 17.49 -14.03 -3.91
C GLN A 61 17.30 -13.48 -2.49
N LEU A 62 16.47 -12.45 -2.30
CA LEU A 62 16.14 -11.97 -0.97
C LEU A 62 15.44 -13.08 -0.17
N ASN A 63 15.90 -13.30 1.06
CA ASN A 63 15.22 -14.21 1.97
C ASN A 63 13.88 -13.63 2.46
N TYR A 64 13.09 -14.46 3.13
CA TYR A 64 11.77 -14.07 3.64
C TYR A 64 11.80 -12.81 4.51
N HIS A 65 12.76 -12.71 5.43
CA HIS A 65 12.89 -11.56 6.33
C HIS A 65 13.27 -10.28 5.60
N GLN A 66 14.17 -10.37 4.61
CA GLN A 66 14.54 -9.24 3.76
C GLN A 66 13.34 -8.77 2.93
N LYS A 67 12.61 -9.67 2.28
CA LYS A 67 11.39 -9.32 1.53
C LYS A 67 10.34 -8.67 2.44
N SER A 68 10.11 -9.23 3.62
CA SER A 68 9.19 -8.68 4.61
C SER A 68 9.61 -7.28 5.09
N ARG A 69 10.90 -7.09 5.39
CA ARG A 69 11.43 -5.79 5.79
C ARG A 69 11.32 -4.76 4.66
N LEU A 70 11.63 -5.15 3.43
CA LEU A 70 11.50 -4.29 2.26
C LEU A 70 10.05 -3.83 2.07
N LYS A 71 9.08 -4.74 2.16
CA LYS A 71 7.64 -4.40 2.13
C LYS A 71 7.30 -3.32 3.16
N VAL A 72 7.77 -3.48 4.40
CA VAL A 72 7.55 -2.50 5.49
C VAL A 72 8.13 -1.13 5.14
N LEU A 73 9.37 -1.08 4.65
CA LEU A 73 10.03 0.17 4.30
C LEU A 73 9.27 0.92 3.19
N LEU A 74 8.83 0.21 2.15
CA LEU A 74 8.06 0.81 1.05
C LEU A 74 6.70 1.33 1.54
N GLN A 75 5.98 0.53 2.31
CA GLN A 75 4.70 0.92 2.89
C GLN A 75 4.82 2.11 3.84
N GLN A 76 5.83 2.13 4.70
CA GLN A 76 6.09 3.27 5.58
C GLN A 76 6.41 4.54 4.80
N SER A 77 7.17 4.44 3.71
CA SER A 77 7.48 5.57 2.83
C SER A 77 6.23 6.14 2.16
N LEU A 78 5.35 5.26 1.70
CA LEU A 78 4.04 5.64 1.17
C LEU A 78 3.19 6.30 2.27
N PHE A 79 3.10 5.70 3.45
CA PHE A 79 2.38 6.30 4.57
C PHE A 79 2.90 7.69 4.94
N GLN A 80 4.22 7.87 5.03
CA GLN A 80 4.83 9.18 5.30
C GLN A 80 4.50 10.21 4.22
N ARG A 81 4.38 9.78 2.96
CA ARG A 81 3.98 10.65 1.86
C ARG A 81 2.52 11.08 2.01
N TRP A 82 1.62 10.16 2.36
CA TRP A 82 0.22 10.45 2.64
C TRP A 82 0.07 11.37 3.86
N SER A 83 0.79 11.10 4.95
CA SER A 83 0.66 11.86 6.21
C SER A 83 1.08 13.34 6.06
N ARG A 84 1.90 13.67 5.07
CA ARG A 84 2.26 15.07 4.75
C ARG A 84 1.10 15.90 4.21
N GLN A 85 -0.05 15.28 3.91
CA GLN A 85 -1.29 15.99 3.60
C GLN A 85 -1.90 16.66 4.85
N GLY A 86 -1.39 16.37 6.06
CA GLY A 86 -1.84 17.00 7.30
C GLY A 86 -3.10 16.36 7.90
N ILE A 87 -3.51 15.20 7.39
CA ILE A 87 -4.62 14.40 7.95
C ILE A 87 -4.03 13.40 8.94
N GLU A 88 -4.50 13.43 10.18
CA GLU A 88 -4.15 12.42 11.19
C GLU A 88 -5.13 11.25 11.10
N PRO A 89 -4.64 9.99 11.10
CA PRO A 89 -5.52 8.84 11.11
C PRO A 89 -6.07 8.56 12.51
N ASP A 90 -7.36 8.23 12.59
CA ASP A 90 -8.00 7.80 13.83
C ASP A 90 -7.67 6.35 14.19
N LEU A 91 -7.42 5.52 13.17
CA LEU A 91 -7.08 4.11 13.34
C LEU A 91 -6.11 3.65 12.26
N ILE A 92 -5.13 2.83 12.67
CA ILE A 92 -4.20 2.16 11.76
C ILE A 92 -4.40 0.66 11.89
N ILE A 93 -4.75 0.03 10.77
CA ILE A 93 -4.89 -1.41 10.62
C ILE A 93 -3.76 -1.91 9.72
N ARG A 94 -3.12 -3.01 10.13
CA ARG A 94 -2.12 -3.68 9.33
C ARG A 94 -2.42 -5.15 9.23
N ARG A 95 -2.61 -5.64 8.01
CA ARG A 95 -2.75 -7.09 7.75
C ARG A 95 -1.40 -7.75 7.98
N ARG A 96 -1.35 -8.72 8.90
CA ARG A 96 -0.13 -9.51 9.19
C ARG A 96 -0.11 -10.83 8.43
N ASP A 97 -1.29 -11.38 8.16
CA ASP A 97 -1.47 -12.64 7.42
C ASP A 97 -2.41 -12.40 6.24
N TYR A 98 -1.96 -12.77 5.05
CA TYR A 98 -2.77 -12.66 3.84
C TYR A 98 -3.75 -13.83 3.72
N ALA A 99 -3.46 -15.00 4.32
CA ALA A 99 -4.33 -16.17 4.24
C ALA A 99 -5.59 -16.04 5.11
N ASP A 100 -5.54 -15.22 6.17
CA ASP A 100 -6.67 -14.97 7.07
C ASP A 100 -7.28 -13.59 6.86
N PHE A 101 -8.37 -13.54 6.08
CA PHE A 101 -9.17 -12.33 5.89
C PHE A 101 -10.23 -12.13 6.98
N SER A 102 -10.51 -13.14 7.81
CA SER A 102 -11.66 -13.13 8.72
C SER A 102 -11.56 -12.05 9.80
N GLN A 103 -10.36 -11.83 10.34
CA GLN A 103 -10.11 -10.79 11.33
C GLN A 103 -10.30 -9.39 10.73
N LEU A 104 -9.84 -9.19 9.49
CA LEU A 104 -9.97 -7.93 8.78
C LEU A 104 -11.44 -7.63 8.48
N ALA A 105 -12.16 -8.63 7.94
CA ALA A 105 -13.59 -8.55 7.69
C ALA A 105 -14.37 -8.19 8.96
N SER A 106 -14.13 -8.89 10.07
CA SER A 106 -14.77 -8.63 11.36
C SER A 106 -14.51 -7.20 11.87
N THR A 107 -13.30 -6.69 11.65
CA THR A 107 -12.93 -5.32 12.03
C THR A 107 -13.71 -4.29 11.20
N PHE A 108 -13.77 -4.47 9.88
CA PHE A 108 -14.49 -3.55 9.00
C PHE A 108 -16.01 -3.64 9.10
N VAL A 109 -16.57 -4.80 9.49
CA VAL A 109 -17.99 -4.92 9.88
C VAL A 109 -18.30 -3.97 11.04
N LYS A 110 -17.46 -3.94 12.07
CA LYS A 110 -17.66 -3.03 13.21
C LYS A 110 -17.53 -1.57 12.79
N LEU A 111 -16.52 -1.25 11.98
CA LEU A 111 -16.28 0.11 11.49
C LEU A 111 -17.39 0.61 10.56
N SER A 112 -18.10 -0.28 9.84
CA SER A 112 -19.22 0.13 8.98
C SER A 112 -20.42 0.70 9.73
N THR A 113 -20.44 0.60 11.07
CA THR A 113 -21.45 1.27 11.90
C THR A 113 -21.20 2.78 12.04
N ILE A 114 -20.03 3.26 11.62
CA ILE A 114 -19.67 4.68 11.64
C ILE A 114 -20.27 5.37 10.41
N ASP A 115 -21.00 6.45 10.64
CA ASP A 115 -21.74 7.17 9.61
C ASP A 115 -20.86 7.71 8.47
N SER A 116 -19.66 8.20 8.79
CA SER A 116 -18.68 8.71 7.84
C SER A 116 -17.33 8.06 8.07
N LEU A 117 -16.97 7.12 7.19
CA LEU A 117 -15.75 6.33 7.26
C LEU A 117 -14.94 6.53 5.98
N GLN A 118 -13.72 7.04 6.11
CA GLN A 118 -12.74 7.08 5.04
C GLN A 118 -11.70 5.99 5.26
N VAL A 119 -11.49 5.15 4.26
CA VAL A 119 -10.48 4.08 4.32
C VAL A 119 -9.37 4.41 3.33
N VAL A 120 -8.16 4.62 3.85
CA VAL A 120 -6.97 4.91 3.06
C VAL A 120 -6.11 3.66 2.97
N THR A 121 -5.94 3.09 1.78
CA THR A 121 -5.07 1.94 1.59
C THR A 121 -3.64 2.40 1.32
N ILE A 122 -2.67 1.74 1.98
CA ILE A 122 -1.24 2.02 1.85
C ILE A 122 -0.52 0.77 1.38
N GLY A 123 0.07 0.88 0.19
CA GLY A 123 0.97 -0.12 -0.37
C GLY A 123 0.54 -0.59 -1.76
N PRO A 124 1.48 -1.05 -2.57
CA PRO A 124 1.15 -1.73 -3.82
C PRO A 124 0.64 -3.13 -3.47
N GLY A 125 -0.66 -3.32 -3.43
CA GLY A 125 -1.28 -4.62 -3.13
C GLY A 125 -2.64 -4.76 -3.78
N PHE A 126 -3.02 -5.99 -4.10
CA PHE A 126 -4.42 -6.32 -4.35
C PHE A 126 -5.15 -6.29 -3.02
N ASP A 127 -6.30 -5.66 -2.99
CA ASP A 127 -7.07 -5.55 -1.75
C ASP A 127 -8.48 -6.09 -1.93
N GLU A 128 -8.67 -7.30 -1.42
CA GLU A 128 -9.99 -7.92 -1.26
C GLU A 128 -10.93 -7.05 -0.41
N LEU A 129 -10.37 -6.12 0.39
CA LEU A 129 -11.13 -5.17 1.19
C LEU A 129 -12.07 -4.32 0.33
N GLU A 130 -11.64 -3.83 -0.85
CA GLU A 130 -12.53 -3.00 -1.68
C GLU A 130 -13.76 -3.79 -2.11
N ALA A 131 -13.56 -5.01 -2.61
CA ALA A 131 -14.65 -5.90 -3.00
C ALA A 131 -15.54 -6.23 -1.79
N PHE A 132 -14.95 -6.51 -0.63
CA PHE A 132 -15.66 -6.79 0.61
C PHE A 132 -16.52 -5.61 1.08
N LEU A 133 -15.94 -4.40 1.17
CA LEU A 133 -16.64 -3.19 1.60
C LEU A 133 -17.83 -2.86 0.69
N ARG A 134 -17.64 -2.96 -0.64
CA ARG A 134 -18.68 -2.67 -1.63
C ARG A 134 -19.77 -3.74 -1.69
N LEU A 135 -19.37 -5.01 -1.80
CA LEU A 135 -20.32 -6.10 -2.08
C LEU A 135 -20.99 -6.63 -0.82
N GLN A 136 -20.25 -6.77 0.29
CA GLN A 136 -20.76 -7.42 1.49
C GLN A 136 -21.34 -6.43 2.49
N LEU A 137 -20.68 -5.29 2.70
CA LEU A 137 -21.14 -4.29 3.66
C LEU A 137 -22.04 -3.21 3.04
N LYS A 138 -22.15 -3.16 1.70
CA LYS A 138 -22.96 -2.19 0.95
C LYS A 138 -22.73 -0.74 1.40
N VAL A 139 -21.51 -0.42 1.85
CA VAL A 139 -21.22 0.89 2.42
C VAL A 139 -21.03 1.88 1.28
N SER A 140 -22.13 2.50 0.85
CA SER A 140 -22.11 3.55 -0.19
C SER A 140 -21.46 4.85 0.30
N SER A 141 -21.35 5.06 1.61
CA SER A 141 -20.69 6.21 2.24
C SER A 141 -19.20 6.02 2.52
N CYS A 142 -18.65 4.80 2.35
CA CYS A 142 -17.24 4.55 2.62
C CYS A 142 -16.42 4.92 1.38
N SER A 143 -15.65 6.00 1.48
CA SER A 143 -14.70 6.37 0.43
C SER A 143 -13.43 5.53 0.59
N LEU A 144 -13.14 4.67 -0.39
CA LEU A 144 -11.87 3.96 -0.47
C LEU A 144 -10.88 4.84 -1.22
N TYR A 145 -9.86 5.31 -0.50
CA TYR A 145 -8.79 6.14 -0.99
C TYR A 145 -7.56 5.26 -1.18
N ASP A 146 -7.32 4.80 -2.41
CA ASP A 146 -6.01 4.22 -2.75
C ASP A 146 -4.98 5.33 -2.83
N MET A 147 -4.00 5.31 -1.94
CA MET A 147 -3.05 6.41 -1.80
C MET A 147 -2.31 6.71 -3.10
N ILE A 148 -1.92 5.67 -3.85
CA ILE A 148 -1.16 5.84 -5.09
C ILE A 148 -2.06 6.45 -6.17
N SER A 149 -3.29 5.93 -6.32
CA SER A 149 -4.24 6.40 -7.33
C SER A 149 -4.74 7.82 -7.08
N GLN A 150 -4.88 8.19 -5.81
CA GLN A 150 -5.48 9.46 -5.40
C GLN A 150 -4.45 10.57 -5.16
N ASP A 151 -3.15 10.26 -5.17
CA ASP A 151 -2.09 11.27 -5.14
C ASP A 151 -1.91 11.88 -6.55
N PRO A 152 -2.19 13.19 -6.75
CA PRO A 152 -2.10 13.82 -8.07
C PRO A 152 -0.69 13.77 -8.68
N LYS A 153 0.35 13.65 -7.85
CA LYS A 153 1.74 13.55 -8.29
C LYS A 153 2.14 12.10 -8.68
N LEU A 154 1.25 11.14 -8.47
CA LEU A 154 1.42 9.72 -8.81
C LEU A 154 0.39 9.22 -9.83
N ASN A 155 -0.38 10.11 -10.47
CA ASN A 155 -1.37 9.75 -11.50
C ASN A 155 -0.80 8.90 -12.65
N TRP A 156 0.50 9.02 -12.93
CA TRP A 156 1.24 8.25 -13.92
C TRP A 156 1.51 6.79 -13.51
N PHE A 157 1.34 6.42 -12.24
CA PHE A 157 1.85 5.16 -11.69
C PHE A 157 1.18 3.93 -12.32
N TRP A 158 -0.14 3.81 -12.16
CA TRP A 158 -0.88 2.65 -12.66
C TRP A 158 -1.01 2.63 -14.17
N GLU A 159 -1.09 3.80 -14.82
CA GLU A 159 -1.05 3.92 -16.28
C GLU A 159 0.30 3.46 -16.84
N GLY A 160 1.41 3.88 -16.21
CA GLY A 160 2.75 3.47 -16.59
C GLY A 160 2.94 1.96 -16.49
N ILE A 161 2.48 1.33 -15.41
CA ILE A 161 2.55 -0.13 -15.23
C ILE A 161 1.76 -0.86 -16.31
N LYS A 162 0.53 -0.40 -16.61
CA LYS A 162 -0.29 -1.01 -17.67
C LYS A 162 0.41 -0.95 -19.02
N ASN A 163 1.01 0.19 -19.35
CA ASN A 163 1.73 0.37 -20.61
C ASN A 163 2.98 -0.52 -20.68
N ASP A 164 3.77 -0.59 -19.60
CA ASP A 164 4.97 -1.43 -19.56
C ASP A 164 4.60 -2.91 -19.73
N ILE A 165 3.55 -3.39 -19.06
CA ILE A 165 3.09 -4.78 -19.20
C ILE A 165 2.65 -5.06 -20.64
N GLN A 166 1.91 -4.16 -21.27
CA GLN A 166 1.47 -4.32 -22.66
C GLN A 166 2.62 -4.34 -23.65
N LEU A 167 3.68 -3.56 -23.44
CA LEU A 167 4.87 -3.55 -24.29
C LEU A 167 5.71 -4.83 -24.19
N HIS A 168 5.53 -5.59 -23.12
CA HIS A 168 6.27 -6.83 -22.83
C HIS A 168 5.42 -8.10 -22.92
N SER A 169 4.16 -7.98 -23.36
CA SER A 169 3.24 -9.10 -23.67
C SER A 169 3.32 -9.48 -25.14
#